data_AF-A0A5C5V6Y2-F1
#
_entry.id   AF-A0A5C5V6Y2-F1
#
_cell.length_a   1.000
_cell.length_b   1.000
_cell.length_c   1.000
_cell.angle_alpha   90.00
_cell.angle_beta   90.00
_cell.angle_gamma   90.00
#
_symmetry.space_group_name_H-M   'P 1'
#
loop_
_entity.id
_entity.type
_entity.pdbx_description
1 polymer ?
#
loop_
_entity_poly.entity_id
_entity_poly.type
_entity_poly.pdbx_seq_one_letter_code
_entity_poly.pdbx_strand_id
1 'polypeptide(L)' 'MAKVMTIIGMVVAGLFALVFGLDLVIGVPFQTASGTMDIGMLVCSLILGYLSFNAFRDIR' A
#
# COMPACT_ATOMS: atom_id res chain seq x y z
N MET A 1 -22.00 1.09 3.18
CA MET A 1 -21.00 0.19 3.81
C MET A 1 -19.88 -0.18 2.85
N ALA A 2 -20.15 -0.79 1.69
CA ALA A 2 -19.10 -1.25 0.77
C ALA A 2 -18.14 -0.15 0.27
N LYS A 3 -18.66 1.06 -0.04
CA LYS A 3 -17.86 2.21 -0.47
C LYS A 3 -16.85 2.71 0.61
N VAL A 4 -17.18 2.58 1.89
CA VAL A 4 -16.28 2.99 2.98
C VAL A 4 -15.11 2.02 3.10
N MET A 5 -15.38 0.72 2.94
CA MET A 5 -14.35 -0.32 3.00
C MET A 5 -13.33 -0.20 1.87
N THR A 6 -13.76 0.16 0.66
CA THR A 6 -12.84 0.38 -0.47
C THR A 6 -11.99 1.64 -0.29
N ILE A 7 -12.54 2.71 0.30
CA ILE A 7 -11.77 3.91 0.65
C ILE A 7 -10.72 3.58 1.71
N ILE A 8 -11.08 2.86 2.78
CA ILE A 8 -10.13 2.44 3.81
C ILE A 8 -9.01 1.59 3.19
N GLY A 9 -9.35 0.63 2.32
CA GLY A 9 -8.37 -0.17 1.60
C GLY A 9 -7.38 0.66 0.78
N MET A 10 -7.85 1.68 0.07
CA MET A 10 -6.99 2.61 -0.67
C MET A 10 -6.10 3.45 0.25
N VAL A 11 -6.62 3.92 1.39
CA VAL A 11 -5.82 4.71 2.37
C VAL A 11 -4.72 3.86 2.98
N VAL A 12 -5.05 2.64 3.43
CA VAL A 12 -4.06 1.71 4.00
C VAL A 12 -3.00 1.36 2.96
N ALA A 13 -3.40 1.04 1.73
CA ALA A 13 -2.48 0.80 0.63
C ALA A 13 -1.52 1.98 0.39
N GLY A 14 -2.04 3.21 0.38
CA GLY A 14 -1.22 4.42 0.23
C GLY A 14 -0.23 4.63 1.37
N LEU A 15 -0.64 4.41 2.63
CA LEU A 15 0.24 4.51 3.79
C LEU A 15 1.37 3.47 3.72
N PHE A 16 1.06 2.23 3.35
CA PHE A 16 2.07 1.18 3.20
C PHE A 16 3.04 1.48 2.05
N ALA A 17 2.54 1.92 0.90
CA ALA A 17 3.38 2.31 -0.23
C ALA A 17 4.35 3.46 0.16
N LEU A 18 3.87 4.43 0.94
CA LEU A 18 4.71 5.52 1.44
C LEU A 18 5.76 5.02 2.42
N VAL A 19 5.40 4.24 3.43
CA VAL A 19 6.34 3.77 4.46
C VAL A 19 7.41 2.86 3.87
N PHE A 20 7.02 1.85 3.09
CA PHE A 20 7.97 0.92 2.49
C PHE A 20 8.73 1.53 1.31
N GLY A 21 8.14 2.49 0.60
CA GLY A 21 8.83 3.26 -0.43
C GLY A 21 9.89 4.18 0.16
N LEU A 22 9.58 4.86 1.27
CA LEU A 22 10.53 5.67 2.03
C LEU A 22 11.64 4.82 2.63
N ASP A 23 11.31 3.63 3.15
CA ASP A 23 12.34 2.73 3.68
C ASP A 23 13.28 2.23 2.58
N LEU A 24 12.76 1.90 1.39
CA LEU A 24 13.59 1.48 0.26
C LEU A 24 14.51 2.61 -0.25
N VAL A 25 14.06 3.86 -0.22
CA VAL A 25 14.81 5.01 -0.78
C VAL A 25 15.77 5.64 0.23
N ILE A 26 15.35 5.76 1.50
CA ILE A 26 16.04 6.53 2.55
C ILE A 26 16.48 5.64 3.72
N GLY A 27 15.97 4.41 3.84
CA GLY A 27 16.25 3.51 4.97
C GLY A 27 15.58 3.93 6.27
N VAL A 28 14.51 4.73 6.22
CA VAL A 28 13.74 5.15 7.39
C VAL A 28 12.30 4.72 7.16
N PRO A 29 11.63 3.99 8.08
CA PRO A 29 11.94 3.78 9.51
C PRO A 29 12.63 2.46 9.92
N PHE A 30 12.85 1.51 9.02
CA PHE A 30 13.34 0.16 9.33
C PHE A 30 14.82 -0.07 9.03
N GLN A 31 15.57 0.96 8.63
CA GLN A 31 17.02 0.89 8.33
C GLN A 31 17.36 -0.15 7.27
N THR A 32 16.46 -0.41 6.33
CA THR A 32 16.69 -1.41 5.27
C THR A 32 16.98 -2.81 5.85
N ALA A 33 16.34 -3.16 6.99
CA ALA A 33 16.59 -4.42 7.68
C ALA A 33 16.46 -5.65 6.77
N SER A 34 15.58 -5.58 5.76
CA SER A 34 15.50 -6.56 4.69
C SER A 34 14.89 -5.95 3.43
N GLY A 35 15.73 -5.58 2.45
CA GLY A 35 15.24 -5.00 1.19
C GLY A 35 14.28 -5.89 0.41
N THR A 36 14.32 -7.22 0.61
CA THR A 36 13.32 -8.14 0.03
C THR A 36 11.94 -7.98 0.66
N MET A 37 11.88 -7.67 1.96
CA MET A 37 10.64 -7.35 2.66
C MET A 37 10.07 -6.03 2.15
N ASP A 38 10.91 -5.00 1.99
CA ASP A 38 10.44 -3.68 1.56
C ASP A 38 9.87 -3.73 0.15
N ILE A 39 10.57 -4.39 -0.78
CA ILE A 39 10.08 -4.60 -2.15
C ILE A 39 8.80 -5.44 -2.15
N GLY A 40 8.78 -6.56 -1.42
CA GLY A 40 7.62 -7.44 -1.35
C GLY A 40 6.38 -6.71 -0.82
N MET A 41 6.54 -5.93 0.25
CA MET A 41 5.45 -5.20 0.88
C MET A 41 4.99 -4.00 0.03
N LEU A 42 5.92 -3.34 -0.66
CA LEU A 42 5.60 -2.29 -1.63
C LEU A 42 4.75 -2.84 -2.77
N VAL A 43 5.12 -3.99 -3.35
CA VAL A 43 4.33 -4.66 -4.40
C VAL A 43 2.94 -5.03 -3.90
N CYS A 44 2.83 -5.65 -2.72
CA CYS A 44 1.55 -5.99 -2.11
C CYS A 44 0.66 -4.75 -1.87
N SER A 45 1.25 -3.63 -1.43
CA SER A 45 0.53 -2.38 -1.20
C SER A 45 -0.05 -1.80 -2.50
N LEU A 46 0.70 -1.87 -3.60
CA LEU A 46 0.25 -1.43 -4.92
C LEU A 46 -0.91 -2.29 -5.44
N ILE A 47 -0.82 -3.61 -5.29
CA ILE A 47 -1.89 -4.54 -5.65
C ILE A 47 -3.15 -4.25 -4.84
N LEU A 48 -3.02 -4.09 -3.52
CA LEU A 48 -4.16 -3.77 -2.64
C LEU A 48 -4.83 -2.44 -3.04
N GLY A 49 -4.03 -1.41 -3.33
CA GLY A 49 -4.52 -0.11 -3.78
C GLY A 49 -5.28 -0.23 -5.11
N TYR A 50 -4.71 -0.97 -6.08
CA TYR A 50 -5.34 -1.22 -7.38
C TYR A 50 -6.67 -1.96 -7.24
N LEU A 51 -6.72 -3.04 -6.47
CA LEU A 51 -7.95 -3.81 -6.24
C LEU A 51 -9.01 -2.99 -5.51
N SER A 52 -8.60 -2.22 -4.49
CA SER A 52 -9.50 -1.33 -3.74
C SER A 52 -10.08 -0.23 -4.64
N PHE A 53 -9.26 0.32 -5.55
CA PHE A 53 -9.71 1.30 -6.53
C PHE A 53 -10.67 0.71 -7.57
N ASN A 54 -10.37 -0.49 -8.07
CA ASN A 54 -11.25 -1.16 -9.03
C ASN A 54 -12.60 -1.49 -8.38
N ALA A 55 -12.60 -2.04 -7.16
CA ALA A 55 -13.83 -2.28 -6.41
C ALA A 55 -14.60 -0.98 -6.11
N PHE A 56 -13.90 0.13 -5.80
CA PHE A 56 -14.55 1.43 -5.63
C PHE A 56 -15.22 1.92 -6.91
N ARG A 57 -14.62 1.69 -8.07
CA ARG A 57 -15.21 2.01 -9.38
C ARG A 57 -16.43 1.16 -9.69
N ASP A 58 -16.41 -0.13 -9.39
CA ASP A 58 -17.54 -1.04 -9.64
C ASP A 58 -18.76 -0.70 -8.76
N ILE A 59 -18.52 -0.18 -7.54
CA ILE A 59 -19.58 0.19 -6.59
C ILE A 59 -20.06 1.64 -6.78
N ARG A 60 -19.36 2.46 -7.59
CA ARG A 60 -19.67 3.87 -7.79
C ARG A 60 -20.68 4.10 -8.90
#